data_AF-A0A0C9UT83-F1
#
_entry.id   AF-A0A0C9UT83-F1
#
_cell.length_a   1.000
_cell.length_b   1.000
_cell.length_c   1.000
_cell.angle_alpha   90.00
_cell.angle_beta   90.00
_cell.angle_gamma   90.00
#
_symmetry.space_group_name_H-M   'P 1'
#
loop_
_entity.id
_entity.type
_entity.pdbx_description
1 polymer ?
#
loop_
_entity_poly.entity_id
_entity_poly.type
_entity_poly.pdbx_seq_one_letter_code
_entity_poly.pdbx_strand_id
1 'polypeptide(L)'
;IVTHTHHQPERSQLESAIAEVERVLDAINETIRDQEGQDRLREISQTLWLGHGRLDLTQPTRFMGPRKLLKEGPVWKTKSGRKLQCFLCSDILILTQESGQSLYRMPIPLSEMQVRDGTGKREFTDLDFRLVLAYPRGGDVINLRGSSPRDARNWIIAIERAHNKCVSAERRAASVYR
;
A
#
# COMPACT_ATOMS: atom_id res chain seq x y z
N ILE A 1 4.76 -18.51 34.27
CA ILE A 1 3.76 -18.40 35.36
C ILE A 1 2.65 -19.43 35.16
N VAL A 2 1.87 -19.40 34.07
CA VAL A 2 0.84 -20.44 33.75
C VAL A 2 1.39 -21.87 33.79
N THR A 3 2.60 -22.08 33.26
CA THR A 3 3.27 -23.40 33.23
C THR A 3 3.58 -23.98 34.60
N HIS A 4 3.54 -23.16 35.66
CA HIS A 4 3.90 -23.54 37.04
C HIS A 4 2.69 -23.44 38.00
N THR A 5 1.49 -23.17 37.51
CA THR A 5 0.26 -23.08 38.32
C THR A 5 -0.52 -24.40 38.24
N HIS A 6 -0.63 -25.11 39.36
CA HIS A 6 -1.24 -26.45 39.45
C HIS A 6 -2.74 -26.43 39.81
N HIS A 7 -3.28 -25.30 40.30
CA HIS A 7 -4.71 -25.16 40.62
C HIS A 7 -5.53 -24.71 39.40
N GLN A 8 -6.48 -25.55 38.98
CA GLN A 8 -7.34 -25.34 37.81
C GLN A 8 -8.06 -23.96 37.75
N PRO A 9 -8.68 -23.45 38.84
CA PRO A 9 -9.37 -22.16 38.79
C PRO A 9 -8.44 -20.94 38.74
N GLU A 10 -7.24 -21.03 39.33
CA GLU A 10 -6.22 -19.98 39.22
C GLU A 10 -5.63 -19.94 37.81
N ARG A 11 -5.52 -21.11 37.18
CA ARG A 11 -5.01 -21.26 35.83
C ARG A 11 -5.95 -20.62 34.78
N SER A 12 -7.26 -20.79 34.91
CA SER A 12 -8.23 -20.17 34.00
C SER A 12 -8.30 -18.65 34.15
N GLN A 13 -8.19 -18.13 35.37
CA GLN A 13 -8.10 -16.69 35.63
C GLN A 13 -6.83 -16.10 35.00
N LEU A 14 -5.70 -16.80 35.11
CA LEU A 14 -4.43 -16.37 34.54
C LEU A 14 -4.43 -16.43 33.00
N GLU A 15 -5.03 -17.46 32.40
CA GLU A 15 -5.20 -17.56 30.94
C GLU A 15 -6.10 -16.43 30.41
N SER A 16 -7.20 -16.13 31.11
CA SER A 16 -8.08 -15.00 30.77
C SER A 16 -7.33 -13.66 30.87
N ALA A 17 -6.53 -13.46 31.92
CA ALA A 17 -5.73 -12.26 32.08
C ALA A 17 -4.68 -12.11 30.97
N ILE A 18 -4.01 -13.20 30.58
CA ILE A 18 -3.04 -13.19 29.48
C ILE A 18 -3.71 -12.85 28.15
N ALA A 19 -4.85 -13.50 27.85
CA ALA A 19 -5.58 -13.22 26.61
C ALA A 19 -6.01 -11.75 26.54
N GLU A 20 -6.39 -11.14 27.65
CA GLU A 20 -6.73 -9.72 27.69
C GLU A 20 -5.49 -8.82 27.49
N VAL A 21 -4.36 -9.16 28.11
CA VAL A 21 -3.09 -8.45 27.88
C VAL A 21 -2.66 -8.55 26.42
N GLU A 22 -2.75 -9.72 25.80
CA GLU A 22 -2.43 -9.92 24.38
C GLU A 22 -3.32 -9.05 23.48
N ARG A 23 -4.64 -9.00 23.73
CA ARG A 23 -5.55 -8.11 22.99
C ARG A 23 -5.18 -6.63 23.13
N VAL A 24 -4.83 -6.18 24.33
CA VAL A 24 -4.43 -4.80 24.58
C VAL A 24 -3.12 -4.50 23.86
N LEU A 25 -2.14 -5.40 23.91
CA LEU A 25 -0.87 -5.25 23.20
C LEU A 25 -1.08 -5.18 21.68
N ASP A 26 -1.96 -6.02 21.13
CA ASP A 26 -2.32 -5.97 19.71
C ASP A 26 -2.99 -4.64 19.34
N ALA A 27 -3.93 -4.16 20.15
CA ALA A 27 -4.60 -2.88 19.93
C ALA A 27 -3.61 -1.70 19.97
N ILE A 28 -2.67 -1.71 20.91
CA ILE A 28 -1.60 -0.70 20.99
C ILE A 28 -0.71 -0.77 19.75
N ASN A 29 -0.29 -1.96 19.34
CA ASN A 29 0.54 -2.15 18.16
C ASN A 29 -0.12 -1.65 16.88
N GLU A 30 -1.43 -1.92 16.69
CA GLU A 30 -2.17 -1.37 15.54
C GLU A 30 -2.29 0.16 15.62
N THR A 31 -2.53 0.71 16.81
CA THR A 31 -2.62 2.17 17.01
C THR A 31 -1.30 2.87 16.67
N ILE A 32 -0.17 2.31 17.12
CA ILE A 32 1.17 2.83 16.80
C ILE A 32 1.40 2.78 15.29
N ARG A 33 1.14 1.63 14.65
CA ARG A 33 1.32 1.50 13.19
C ARG A 33 0.45 2.49 12.41
N ASP A 34 -0.79 2.71 12.84
CA ASP A 34 -1.68 3.68 12.21
C ASP A 34 -1.17 5.12 12.39
N GLN A 35 -0.67 5.47 13.58
CA GLN A 35 -0.10 6.78 13.86
C GLN A 35 1.18 7.03 13.04
N GLU A 36 2.13 6.09 13.05
CA GLU A 36 3.36 6.16 12.25
C GLU A 36 3.05 6.27 10.76
N GLY A 37 2.05 5.53 10.28
CA GLY A 37 1.57 5.61 8.91
C GLY A 37 1.01 6.99 8.55
N GLN A 38 0.20 7.58 9.44
CA GLN A 38 -0.33 8.94 9.24
C GLN A 38 0.77 10.01 9.26
N ASP A 39 1.73 9.89 10.17
CA ASP A 39 2.85 10.80 10.27
C ASP A 39 3.70 10.73 9.00
N ARG A 40 3.96 9.52 8.49
CA ARG A 40 4.66 9.32 7.23
C ARG A 40 3.90 9.90 6.03
N LEU A 41 2.58 9.72 5.96
CA LEU A 41 1.76 10.36 4.91
C LEU A 41 1.82 11.87 4.97
N ARG A 42 1.87 12.46 6.18
CA ARG A 42 2.00 13.91 6.37
C ARG A 42 3.34 14.43 5.86
N GLU A 43 4.43 13.72 6.16
CA GLU A 43 5.77 14.02 5.63
C GLU A 43 5.79 14.00 4.10
N ILE A 44 5.29 12.92 3.48
CA ILE A 44 5.25 12.79 2.02
C ILE A 44 4.43 13.92 1.41
N SER A 45 3.28 14.26 2.04
CA SER A 45 2.43 15.35 1.57
C SER A 45 3.19 16.68 1.52
N GLN A 46 4.14 16.94 2.43
CA GLN A 46 4.92 18.19 2.49
C GLN A 46 5.75 18.45 1.24
N THR A 47 6.22 17.39 0.60
CA THR A 47 7.05 17.51 -0.59
C THR A 47 6.28 17.24 -1.88
N LEU A 48 5.01 16.82 -1.81
CA LEU A 48 4.26 16.35 -2.97
C LEU A 48 3.49 17.46 -3.67
N TRP A 49 4.09 18.02 -4.73
CA TRP A 49 3.48 19.06 -5.55
C TRP A 49 2.76 18.52 -6.79
N LEU A 50 1.55 19.02 -7.02
CA LEU A 50 0.69 18.83 -8.19
C LEU A 50 0.48 20.18 -8.89
N GLY A 51 1.33 20.52 -9.86
CA GLY A 51 1.28 21.84 -10.51
C GLY A 51 1.50 22.95 -9.49
N HIS A 52 0.48 23.79 -9.27
CA HIS A 52 0.50 24.88 -8.29
C HIS A 52 -0.06 24.48 -6.91
N GLY A 53 -0.64 23.30 -6.77
CA GLY A 53 -1.24 22.81 -5.53
C GLY A 53 -0.41 21.72 -4.86
N ARG A 54 -0.60 21.54 -3.55
CA ARG A 54 0.01 20.44 -2.78
C ARG A 54 -0.99 19.29 -2.66
N LEU A 55 -0.54 18.07 -2.90
CA LEU A 55 -1.37 16.88 -2.71
C LEU A 55 -1.33 16.45 -1.23
N ASP A 56 -2.46 16.57 -0.55
CA ASP A 56 -2.60 16.13 0.84
C ASP A 56 -3.03 14.66 0.91
N LEU A 57 -2.10 13.80 1.30
CA LEU A 57 -2.34 12.37 1.45
C LEU A 57 -3.04 12.02 2.77
N THR A 58 -3.14 12.94 3.73
CA THR A 58 -3.81 12.70 5.01
C THR A 58 -5.34 12.73 4.90
N GLN A 59 -5.86 13.27 3.79
CA GLN A 59 -7.29 13.25 3.51
C GLN A 59 -7.83 11.81 3.42
N PRO A 60 -9.06 11.57 3.92
CA PRO A 60 -9.68 10.27 3.84
C PRO A 60 -9.91 9.84 2.39
N THR A 61 -9.97 8.54 2.18
CA THR A 61 -10.34 7.94 0.90
C THR A 61 -11.85 8.00 0.68
N ARG A 62 -12.27 7.84 -0.57
CA ARG A 62 -13.70 7.93 -0.94
C ARG A 62 -14.58 6.84 -0.30
N PHE A 63 -14.05 5.63 -0.14
CA PHE A 63 -14.85 4.45 0.28
C PHE A 63 -14.19 3.56 1.34
N MET A 64 -12.95 3.86 1.76
CA MET A 64 -12.16 2.98 2.65
C MET A 64 -11.77 3.65 3.97
N GLY A 65 -12.29 4.84 4.25
CA GLY A 65 -11.95 5.60 5.45
C GLY A 65 -10.56 6.26 5.35
N PRO A 66 -9.82 6.40 6.47
CA PRO A 66 -8.49 7.02 6.47
C PRO A 66 -7.52 6.33 5.52
N ARG A 67 -6.74 7.13 4.77
CA ARG A 67 -5.71 6.60 3.87
C ARG A 67 -4.60 5.94 4.68
N LYS A 68 -4.16 4.76 4.26
CA LYS A 68 -3.02 4.04 4.85
C LYS A 68 -1.88 3.91 3.84
N LEU A 69 -0.64 4.14 4.28
CA LEU A 69 0.56 3.82 3.50
C LEU A 69 0.85 2.32 3.64
N LEU A 70 0.81 1.58 2.53
CA LEU A 70 0.95 0.12 2.53
C LEU A 70 2.37 -0.34 2.22
N LYS A 71 3.05 0.39 1.33
CA LYS A 71 4.46 0.14 0.98
C LYS A 71 5.06 1.39 0.35
N GLU A 72 6.32 1.64 0.65
CA GLU A 72 7.13 2.64 -0.03
C GLU A 72 8.49 2.05 -0.42
N GLY A 73 9.12 2.63 -1.44
CA GLY A 73 10.46 2.25 -1.83
C GLY A 73 10.84 2.66 -3.26
N PRO A 74 12.13 2.52 -3.60
CA PRO A 74 12.61 2.83 -4.93
C PRO A 74 12.15 1.78 -5.96
N VAL A 75 11.83 2.25 -7.15
CA VAL A 75 11.56 1.43 -8.34
C VAL A 75 12.25 2.06 -9.55
N TRP A 76 12.55 1.26 -10.57
CA TRP A 76 13.22 1.75 -11.77
C TRP A 76 12.33 1.57 -12.99
N LYS A 77 12.32 2.53 -13.92
CA LYS A 77 11.68 2.35 -15.21
C LYS A 77 12.46 1.29 -16.00
N THR A 78 11.81 0.18 -16.38
CA THR A 78 12.48 -0.95 -17.05
C THR A 78 13.29 -0.54 -18.29
N LYS A 79 12.77 0.38 -19.11
CA LYS A 79 13.43 0.81 -20.36
C LYS A 79 14.52 1.87 -20.14
N SER A 80 14.22 2.91 -19.37
CA SER A 80 15.14 4.05 -19.23
C SER A 80 16.10 3.94 -18.05
N GLY A 81 15.90 2.96 -17.15
CA GLY A 81 16.65 2.84 -15.90
C GLY A 81 16.41 3.97 -14.90
N ARG A 82 15.51 4.93 -15.21
CA ARG A 82 15.23 6.07 -14.33
C ARG A 82 14.73 5.57 -12.99
N LYS A 83 15.44 5.95 -11.92
CA LYS A 83 15.02 5.71 -10.54
C LYS A 83 13.87 6.63 -10.17
N LEU A 84 12.84 6.05 -9.60
CA LEU A 84 11.64 6.70 -9.11
C LEU A 84 11.41 6.25 -7.67
N GLN A 85 10.72 7.07 -6.90
CA GLN A 85 10.22 6.66 -5.59
C GLN A 85 8.72 6.34 -5.70
N CYS A 86 8.35 5.14 -5.26
CA CYS A 86 6.98 4.63 -5.31
C CYS A 86 6.37 4.62 -3.91
N PHE A 87 5.15 5.14 -3.80
CA PHE A 87 4.33 5.08 -2.59
C PHE A 87 3.00 4.41 -2.94
N LEU A 88 2.73 3.25 -2.34
CA LEU A 88 1.47 2.55 -2.44
C LEU A 88 0.62 2.88 -1.22
N CYS A 89 -0.47 3.62 -1.45
CA CYS A 89 -1.50 3.87 -0.45
C CYS A 89 -2.65 2.86 -0.58
N SER A 90 -3.63 2.94 0.31
CA SER A 90 -4.82 2.08 0.31
C SER A 90 -5.73 2.23 -0.91
N ASP A 91 -5.73 3.41 -1.55
CA ASP A 91 -6.63 3.79 -2.65
C ASP A 91 -5.89 4.27 -3.92
N ILE A 92 -4.65 4.75 -3.78
CA ILE A 92 -3.85 5.30 -4.88
C ILE A 92 -2.40 4.81 -4.86
N LEU A 93 -1.78 4.74 -6.04
CA LEU A 93 -0.34 4.53 -6.23
C LEU A 93 0.31 5.81 -6.76
N ILE A 94 1.39 6.25 -6.12
CA ILE A 94 2.07 7.50 -6.43
C ILE A 94 3.50 7.18 -6.88
N LEU A 95 3.90 7.78 -8.00
CA LEU A 95 5.27 7.76 -8.50
C LEU A 95 5.83 9.17 -8.47
N THR A 96 6.95 9.36 -7.79
CA THR A 96 7.70 10.62 -7.74
C THR A 96 9.06 10.47 -8.40
N GLN A 97 9.65 11.60 -8.77
CA GLN A 97 11.05 11.63 -9.20
C GLN A 97 11.98 11.21 -8.05
N GLU A 98 13.25 10.91 -8.36
CA GLU A 98 14.21 10.45 -7.35
C GLU A 98 14.35 11.39 -6.15
N SER A 99 14.19 12.71 -6.33
CA SER A 99 14.23 13.67 -5.23
C SER A 99 13.02 13.61 -4.29
N GLY A 100 11.94 12.89 -4.64
CA GLY A 100 10.70 12.81 -3.86
C GLY A 100 9.88 14.11 -3.81
N GLN A 101 10.35 15.18 -4.48
CA GLN A 101 9.77 16.53 -4.42
C GLN A 101 8.75 16.82 -5.53
N SER A 102 8.70 15.99 -6.57
CA SER A 102 7.79 16.19 -7.68
C SER A 102 7.23 14.88 -8.17
N LEU A 103 5.95 14.93 -8.53
CA LEU A 103 5.28 13.81 -9.15
C LEU A 103 5.89 13.51 -10.52
N TYR A 104 6.15 12.23 -10.75
CA TYR A 104 6.51 11.74 -12.08
C TYR A 104 5.28 11.73 -12.99
N ARG A 105 4.10 11.46 -12.42
CA ARG A 105 2.79 11.52 -13.07
C ARG A 105 1.68 11.71 -12.04
N MET A 106 0.48 11.96 -12.53
CA MET A 106 -0.73 11.98 -11.70
C MET A 106 -0.86 10.68 -10.88
N PRO A 107 -1.28 10.76 -9.61
CA PRO A 107 -1.58 9.59 -8.78
C PRO A 107 -2.52 8.63 -9.52
N ILE A 108 -2.23 7.34 -9.42
CA ILE A 108 -2.94 6.28 -10.13
C ILE A 108 -3.98 5.70 -9.17
N PRO A 109 -5.29 5.84 -9.43
CA PRO A 109 -6.31 5.17 -8.64
C PRO A 109 -6.16 3.65 -8.75
N LEU A 110 -6.16 2.96 -7.61
CA LEU A 110 -5.97 1.51 -7.59
C LEU A 110 -7.13 0.80 -8.29
N SER A 111 -8.36 1.29 -8.21
CA SER A 111 -9.53 0.69 -8.87
C SER A 111 -9.45 0.68 -10.39
N GLU A 112 -8.66 1.58 -10.99
CA GLU A 112 -8.54 1.74 -12.44
C GLU A 112 -7.29 1.10 -13.05
N MET A 113 -6.53 0.34 -12.24
CA MET A 113 -5.29 -0.29 -12.70
C MET A 113 -5.19 -1.78 -12.37
N GLN A 114 -4.36 -2.49 -13.12
CA GLN A 114 -3.98 -3.87 -12.85
C GLN A 114 -2.47 -3.99 -12.81
N VAL A 115 -1.94 -4.80 -11.89
CA VAL A 115 -0.54 -5.19 -11.90
C VAL A 115 -0.38 -6.53 -12.61
N ARG A 116 0.67 -6.68 -13.40
CA ARG A 116 1.03 -7.93 -14.06
C ARG A 116 2.52 -8.19 -13.89
N ASP A 117 2.87 -9.46 -13.83
CA ASP A 117 4.26 -9.87 -13.89
C ASP A 117 4.90 -9.48 -15.25
N GLY A 118 6.19 -9.14 -15.20
CA GLY A 118 7.04 -9.01 -16.39
C GLY A 118 7.38 -10.36 -17.00
N THR A 119 7.38 -11.44 -16.20
CA THR A 119 7.71 -12.79 -16.68
C THR A 119 6.78 -13.22 -17.82
N GLY A 120 7.36 -13.67 -18.94
CA GLY A 120 6.62 -14.12 -20.12
C GLY A 120 6.85 -13.30 -21.40
N LYS A 121 7.54 -12.16 -21.33
CA LYS A 121 8.07 -11.45 -22.51
C LYS A 121 9.60 -11.56 -22.53
N ARG A 122 10.20 -11.89 -23.68
CA ARG A 122 11.67 -12.08 -23.83
C ARG A 122 12.53 -10.91 -23.32
N GLU A 123 11.98 -9.71 -23.29
CA GLU A 123 12.68 -8.48 -22.87
C GLU A 123 12.62 -8.21 -21.36
N PHE A 124 11.83 -8.98 -20.59
CA PHE A 124 11.56 -8.72 -19.17
C PHE A 124 12.17 -9.81 -18.29
N THR A 125 12.73 -9.41 -17.16
CA THR A 125 13.25 -10.35 -16.16
C THR A 125 12.29 -10.52 -14.99
N ASP A 126 12.63 -11.38 -14.03
CA ASP A 126 11.92 -11.57 -12.77
C ASP A 126 11.98 -10.36 -11.81
N LEU A 127 12.77 -9.34 -12.17
CA LEU A 127 12.80 -8.04 -11.51
C LEU A 127 11.68 -7.11 -11.99
N ASP A 128 11.14 -7.37 -13.17
CA ASP A 128 10.22 -6.44 -13.83
C ASP A 128 8.76 -6.78 -13.53
N PHE A 129 7.94 -5.75 -13.37
CA PHE A 129 6.50 -5.83 -13.25
C PHE A 129 5.86 -4.65 -13.98
N ARG A 130 4.57 -4.76 -14.30
CA ARG A 130 3.90 -3.80 -15.16
C ARG A 130 2.58 -3.35 -14.57
N LEU A 131 2.33 -2.05 -14.61
CA LEU A 131 1.05 -1.44 -14.27
C LEU A 131 0.30 -1.17 -15.55
N VAL A 132 -0.90 -1.73 -15.70
CA VAL A 132 -1.79 -1.56 -16.84
C VAL A 132 -2.96 -0.69 -16.39
N LEU A 133 -3.13 0.47 -17.01
CA LEU A 133 -4.12 1.48 -16.65
C LEU A 133 -5.25 1.50 -17.68
N ALA A 134 -6.51 1.50 -17.26
CA ALA A 134 -7.65 1.53 -18.19
C ALA A 134 -7.86 2.92 -18.85
N TYR A 135 -7.49 4.01 -18.18
CA TYR A 135 -7.67 5.41 -18.58
C TYR A 135 -6.28 6.13 -18.61
N PRO A 136 -6.02 7.21 -19.39
CA PRO A 136 -6.92 8.07 -20.18
C PRO A 136 -7.14 7.77 -21.67
N ARG A 137 -6.27 7.02 -22.36
CA ARG A 137 -6.33 6.89 -23.83
C ARG A 137 -6.03 5.47 -24.32
N GLY A 138 -6.79 4.49 -23.84
CA GLY A 138 -6.79 3.14 -24.42
C GLY A 138 -5.77 2.15 -23.87
N GLY A 139 -5.47 2.19 -22.57
CA GLY A 139 -4.51 1.26 -21.97
C GLY A 139 -3.10 1.84 -21.88
N ASP A 140 -2.78 2.58 -20.84
CA ASP A 140 -1.39 3.00 -20.57
C ASP A 140 -0.67 1.88 -19.81
N VAL A 141 0.60 1.61 -20.15
CA VAL A 141 1.39 0.54 -19.52
C VAL A 141 2.69 1.10 -18.98
N ILE A 142 2.86 1.01 -17.66
CA ILE A 142 4.08 1.41 -16.96
C ILE A 142 4.89 0.16 -16.63
N ASN A 143 6.03 0.01 -17.29
CA ASN A 143 7.01 -1.01 -16.95
C ASN A 143 7.94 -0.50 -15.85
N LEU A 144 7.97 -1.22 -14.74
CA LEU A 144 8.78 -0.94 -13.57
C LEU A 144 9.63 -2.16 -13.20
N ARG A 145 10.70 -1.90 -12.47
CA ARG A 145 11.64 -2.89 -11.97
C ARG A 145 11.80 -2.71 -10.48
N GLY A 146 11.75 -3.80 -9.72
CA GLY A 146 12.07 -3.83 -8.30
C GLY A 146 13.58 -3.89 -8.04
N SER A 147 13.97 -3.71 -6.78
CA SER A 147 15.38 -3.77 -6.37
C SER A 147 15.96 -5.19 -6.40
N SER A 148 15.09 -6.20 -6.27
CA SER A 148 15.40 -7.62 -6.29
C SER A 148 14.16 -8.39 -6.77
N PRO A 149 14.28 -9.69 -7.14
CA PRO A 149 13.11 -10.46 -7.57
C PRO A 149 12.09 -10.63 -6.45
N ARG A 150 12.56 -10.70 -5.20
CA ARG A 150 11.70 -10.73 -4.02
C ARG A 150 10.95 -9.41 -3.84
N ASP A 151 11.62 -8.29 -4.01
CA ASP A 151 10.99 -6.96 -3.91
C ASP A 151 9.96 -6.74 -5.04
N ALA A 152 10.27 -7.14 -6.27
CA ALA A 152 9.33 -7.09 -7.39
C ALA A 152 8.06 -7.91 -7.09
N ARG A 153 8.21 -9.16 -6.61
CA ARG A 153 7.07 -9.98 -6.16
C ARG A 153 6.30 -9.32 -5.01
N ASN A 154 6.99 -8.75 -4.03
CA ASN A 154 6.35 -8.05 -2.92
C ASN A 154 5.53 -6.84 -3.40
N TRP A 155 6.04 -6.07 -4.38
CA TRP A 155 5.27 -5.01 -5.02
C TRP A 155 4.03 -5.55 -5.72
N ILE A 156 4.15 -6.59 -6.53
CA ILE A 156 3.00 -7.22 -7.23
C ILE A 156 1.93 -7.63 -6.21
N ILE A 157 2.31 -8.39 -5.18
CA ILE A 157 1.38 -8.90 -4.17
C ILE A 157 0.71 -7.75 -3.40
N ALA A 158 1.49 -6.74 -2.98
CA ALA A 158 0.95 -5.61 -2.23
C ALA A 158 -0.05 -4.81 -3.07
N ILE A 159 0.30 -4.54 -4.33
CA ILE A 159 -0.53 -3.80 -5.26
C ILE A 159 -1.83 -4.56 -5.56
N GLU A 160 -1.74 -5.85 -5.87
CA GLU A 160 -2.91 -6.68 -6.19
C GLU A 160 -3.87 -6.79 -5.01
N ARG A 161 -3.34 -6.99 -3.80
CA ARG A 161 -4.15 -6.99 -2.56
C ARG A 161 -4.85 -5.65 -2.36
N ALA A 162 -4.17 -4.54 -2.58
CA ALA A 162 -4.74 -3.20 -2.41
C ALA A 162 -5.81 -2.90 -3.47
N HIS A 163 -5.55 -3.24 -4.74
CA HIS A 163 -6.52 -3.16 -5.84
C HIS A 163 -7.81 -3.90 -5.51
N ASN A 164 -7.71 -5.18 -5.10
CA ASN A 164 -8.88 -6.00 -4.79
C ASN A 164 -9.71 -5.42 -3.64
N LYS A 165 -9.06 -4.87 -2.60
CA LYS A 165 -9.74 -4.17 -1.51
C LYS A 165 -10.46 -2.91 -1.98
N CYS A 166 -9.82 -2.13 -2.85
CA CYS A 166 -10.38 -0.90 -3.42
C CYS A 166 -11.64 -1.20 -4.26
N VAL A 167 -11.54 -2.14 -5.22
CA VAL A 167 -12.68 -2.57 -6.06
C VAL A 167 -13.81 -3.13 -5.21
N SER A 168 -13.50 -3.90 -4.17
CA SER A 168 -14.52 -4.45 -3.26
C SER A 168 -15.21 -3.36 -2.43
N ALA A 169 -14.49 -2.32 -2.01
CA ALA A 169 -15.06 -1.17 -1.31
C ALA A 169 -15.99 -0.35 -2.24
N GLU A 170 -15.57 -0.09 -3.47
CA GLU A 170 -16.39 0.60 -4.47
C GLU A 170 -17.67 -0.16 -4.79
N ARG A 171 -17.59 -1.48 -4.98
CA ARG A 171 -18.77 -2.34 -5.23
C ARG A 171 -19.76 -2.30 -4.08
N ARG A 172 -19.28 -2.42 -2.83
CA ARG A 172 -20.13 -2.32 -1.63
C ARG A 172 -20.79 -0.96 -1.50
N ALA A 173 -20.04 0.12 -1.76
CA ALA A 173 -20.60 1.47 -1.76
C ALA A 173 -21.69 1.60 -2.83
N ALA A 174 -21.45 1.12 -4.06
CA ALA A 174 -22.43 1.19 -5.14
C ALA A 174 -23.70 0.35 -4.88
N SER A 175 -23.61 -0.75 -4.13
CA SER A 175 -24.78 -1.56 -3.76
C SER A 175 -25.64 -0.95 -2.65
N VAL A 176 -25.08 -0.10 -1.80
CA VAL A 176 -25.82 0.55 -0.70
C VAL A 176 -26.75 1.66 -1.22
N TYR A 177 -26.46 2.22 -2.40
CA TYR A 177 -27.25 3.29 -3.03
C TYR A 177 -28.15 2.78 -4.18
N ARG A 178 -28.35 1.47 -4.31
CA ARG A 178 -29.38 0.87 -5.18
C ARG A 178 -30.53 0.38 -4.33
#